data_AF-A0A151SLU5-F1
#
_entry.id   AF-A0A151SLU5-F1
#
_cell.length_a   1.000
_cell.length_b   1.000
_cell.length_c   1.000
_cell.angle_alpha   90.00
_cell.angle_beta   90.00
_cell.angle_gamma   90.00
#
_symmetry.space_group_name_H-M   'P 1'
#
loop_
_entity.id
_entity.type
_entity.pdbx_description
1 polymer ?
#
loop_
_entity_poly.entity_id
_entity_poly.type
_entity_poly.pdbx_seq_one_letter_code
_entity_poly.pdbx_strand_id
1 'polypeptide(L)' 'MEDSLEKSRAKPALEELQVLPRWVVYHELVLTTKEYMRQVTELKPEWLVEIAPHYYQLQDVEDSSSKKLPRGPGRAQEDR' A
#
# COMPACT_ATOMS: atom_id res chain seq x y z
N MET A 1 -47.69 4.97 0.60
CA MET A 1 -46.79 4.47 1.65
C MET A 1 -46.09 3.25 1.10
N GLU A 2 -45.36 3.48 0.03
CA GLU A 2 -44.76 2.46 -0.81
C GLU A 2 -43.42 3.07 -1.22
N ASP A 3 -42.40 2.25 -1.39
CA ASP A 3 -41.02 2.62 -1.71
C ASP A 3 -40.09 2.93 -0.52
N SER A 4 -39.73 1.87 0.19
CA SER A 4 -38.40 1.74 0.80
C SER A 4 -38.03 0.26 0.91
N LEU A 5 -38.09 -0.42 -0.24
CA LEU A 5 -37.52 -1.74 -0.47
C LEU A 5 -36.42 -1.60 -1.53
N GLU A 6 -35.30 -0.94 -1.22
CA GLU A 6 -34.07 -1.05 -2.05
C GLU A 6 -32.86 -0.45 -1.35
N LYS A 7 -32.38 -1.03 -0.23
CA LYS A 7 -30.93 -0.94 0.07
C LYS A 7 -30.47 -1.92 1.13
N SER A 8 -30.41 -3.20 0.80
CA SER A 8 -29.43 -4.09 1.46
C SER A 8 -29.06 -5.21 0.50
N ARG A 9 -28.59 -4.82 -0.69
CA ARG A 9 -27.74 -5.70 -1.49
C ARG A 9 -26.47 -5.89 -0.68
N ALA A 10 -26.46 -6.95 0.13
CA ALA A 10 -25.26 -7.46 0.77
C ALA A 10 -24.20 -7.57 -0.32
N LYS A 11 -23.14 -6.77 -0.19
CA LYS A 11 -21.97 -6.93 -1.03
C LYS A 11 -21.47 -8.35 -0.78
N PRO A 12 -21.25 -9.18 -1.81
CA PRO A 12 -20.69 -10.51 -1.58
C PRO A 12 -19.36 -10.31 -0.85
N ALA A 13 -19.26 -10.86 0.36
CA ALA A 13 -18.09 -10.83 1.23
C ALA A 13 -16.86 -11.58 0.67
N LEU A 14 -16.87 -11.85 -0.63
CA LEU A 14 -15.78 -12.51 -1.36
C LEU A 14 -14.87 -11.50 -2.08
N GLU A 15 -15.30 -10.25 -2.22
CA GLU A 15 -14.48 -9.13 -2.69
C GLU A 15 -13.89 -8.34 -1.49
N GLU A 16 -13.51 -9.02 -0.41
CA GLU A 16 -12.32 -8.55 0.31
C GLU A 16 -11.13 -9.14 -0.44
N LEU A 17 -10.84 -8.55 -1.60
CA LEU A 17 -9.52 -8.67 -2.22
C LEU A 17 -8.53 -8.32 -1.13
N GLN A 18 -7.85 -9.36 -0.64
CA GLN A 18 -6.88 -9.31 0.45
C GLN A 18 -6.02 -8.07 0.27
N VAL A 19 -6.29 -7.04 1.06
CA VAL A 19 -5.56 -5.78 0.99
C VAL A 19 -4.15 -6.13 1.43
N LEU A 20 -3.24 -6.25 0.46
CA LEU A 20 -1.87 -6.63 0.77
C LEU A 20 -1.29 -5.56 1.70
N PRO A 21 -0.65 -5.98 2.80
CA PRO A 21 -0.07 -5.04 3.74
C PRO A 21 0.95 -4.17 3.02
N ARG A 22 0.90 -2.86 3.26
CA ARG A 22 1.82 -1.89 2.65
C ARG A 22 3.27 -2.14 3.08
N TRP A 23 3.44 -2.58 4.32
CA TRP A 23 4.73 -2.79 4.96
C TRP A 23 4.85 -4.25 5.36
N VAL A 24 5.96 -4.86 4.96
CA VAL A 24 6.28 -6.25 5.27
C VAL A 24 7.75 -6.37 5.62
N VAL A 25 8.05 -7.34 6.48
CA VAL A 25 9.42 -7.76 6.78
C VAL A 25 9.61 -9.18 6.25
N TYR A 26 10.78 -9.44 5.65
CA TYR A 26 11.18 -10.77 5.18
C TYR A 26 12.45 -11.23 5.92
N HIS A 27 12.57 -12.53 6.14
CA HIS A 27 13.76 -13.11 6.76
C HIS A 27 14.87 -13.37 5.74
N GLU A 28 14.48 -13.87 4.57
CA GLU A 28 15.41 -14.28 3.51
C GLU A 28 14.93 -13.79 2.15
N LEU A 29 15.90 -13.36 1.34
CA LEU A 29 15.69 -13.04 -0.07
C LEU A 29 16.33 -14.13 -0.92
N VAL A 30 15.52 -14.81 -1.72
CA VAL A 30 15.99 -15.84 -2.66
C VAL A 30 16.08 -15.24 -4.05
N LEU A 31 17.32 -14.98 -4.47
CA LEU A 31 17.63 -14.48 -5.81
C LEU A 31 17.77 -15.66 -6.77
N THR A 32 16.84 -15.76 -7.72
CA THR A 32 16.93 -16.73 -8.83
C THR A 32 16.80 -15.99 -10.16
N THR A 33 15.78 -16.28 -10.96
CA THR A 33 15.39 -15.48 -12.12
C THR A 33 14.46 -14.33 -11.71
N LYS A 34 13.76 -14.51 -10.60
CA LYS A 34 12.95 -13.47 -9.93
C LYS A 34 13.31 -13.50 -8.45
N GLU A 35 13.21 -12.34 -7.83
CA GLU A 35 13.43 -12.17 -6.40
C GLU A 35 12.19 -12.63 -5.64
N TYR A 36 12.36 -13.62 -4.75
CA TYR A 36 11.30 -14.10 -3.89
C TYR A 36 11.68 -13.87 -2.43
N MET A 37 10.75 -13.28 -1.68
CA MET A 37 10.88 -13.11 -0.23
C MET A 37 10.34 -14.34 0.48
N ARG A 38 11.10 -14.89 1.45
CA ARG A 38 10.68 -16.00 2.32
C ARG A 38 10.40 -15.51 3.73
N GLN A 39 9.42 -16.15 4.37
CA GLN A 39 8.95 -15.81 5.72
C GLN A 39 8.54 -14.34 5.84
N VAL A 40 7.57 -13.94 5.02
CA VAL A 40 7.04 -12.57 4.99
C VAL A 40 5.98 -12.39 6.07
N THR A 41 6.10 -11.33 6.86
CA THR A 41 5.13 -10.96 7.90
C THR A 41 4.76 -9.49 7.77
N GLU A 42 3.53 -9.13 8.11
CA GLU A 42 3.08 -7.73 8.18
C GLU A 42 3.89 -6.96 9.23
N LEU A 43 4.29 -5.74 8.89
CA LEU A 43 5.06 -4.86 9.76
C LEU A 43 4.35 -3.52 9.91
N LYS A 44 4.30 -2.98 11.13
CA LYS A 44 3.86 -1.60 11.34
C LYS A 44 5.05 -0.64 11.34
N PRO A 45 4.99 0.49 10.61
CA PRO A 45 6.09 1.46 10.55
C PRO A 45 6.49 2.02 11.91
N GLU A 46 5.53 2.16 12.84
CA GLU A 46 5.77 2.63 14.21
C GLU A 46 6.79 1.76 14.96
N TRP A 47 6.82 0.45 14.71
CA TRP A 47 7.73 -0.48 15.39
C TRP A 47 9.19 -0.31 14.95
N LEU A 48 9.44 0.18 13.73
CA LEU A 48 10.81 0.39 13.25
C LEU A 48 11.51 1.50 14.03
N VAL A 49 10.78 2.57 14.34
CA VAL A 49 11.29 3.71 15.10
C VAL A 49 11.55 3.31 16.56
N GLU A 50 10.66 2.51 17.15
CA GLU A 50 10.80 2.03 18.53
C GLU A 50 11.97 1.03 18.68
N ILE A 51 12.12 0.09 17.75
CA ILE A 51 13.13 -0.99 17.83
C ILE A 51 14.51 -0.50 17.37
N ALA A 52 14.58 0.42 16.42
CA ALA A 52 15.82 0.93 15.86
C ALA A 52 15.78 2.46 15.62
N PRO A 53 15.74 3.26 16.71
CA PRO A 53 15.65 4.73 16.63
C PRO A 53 16.88 5.40 16.02
N HIS A 54 18.00 4.69 15.91
CA HIS A 54 19.24 5.15 15.28
C HIS A 54 19.28 4.90 13.76
N TYR A 55 18.37 4.07 13.24
CA TYR A 55 18.31 3.70 11.83
C TYR A 55 17.09 4.29 11.13
N TYR A 56 15.96 4.37 11.82
CA TYR A 56 14.71 4.91 11.28
C TYR A 56 14.26 6.15 12.05
N GLN A 57 14.03 7.25 11.34
CA GLN A 57 13.36 8.42 11.89
C GLN A 57 11.88 8.41 11.50
N LEU A 58 11.04 9.12 12.25
CA LEU A 58 9.61 9.27 11.94
C LEU A 58 9.35 9.77 10.51
N GLN A 59 10.24 10.62 9.99
CA GLN A 59 10.17 11.13 8.62
C GLN A 59 10.40 10.06 7.54
N ASP A 60 11.17 9.00 7.85
CA ASP A 60 11.49 7.92 6.91
C ASP A 60 10.35 6.90 6.80
N VAL A 61 9.56 6.75 7.88
CA VAL A 61 8.41 5.85 7.94
C VAL A 61 7.08 6.54 7.62
N GLU A 62 7.09 7.87 7.47
CA GLU A 62 5.92 8.65 7.07
C GLU A 62 5.60 8.41 5.58
N ASP A 63 4.37 7.97 5.30
CA ASP A 63 3.91 7.60 3.97
C ASP A 63 3.97 8.79 2.99
N SER A 64 5.05 8.88 2.21
CA SER A 64 5.20 9.90 1.18
C SER A 64 4.21 9.73 0.00
N SER A 65 3.49 8.61 -0.11
CA SER A 65 2.37 8.48 -1.06
C SER A 65 1.13 9.32 -0.69
N SER A 66 1.08 9.89 0.51
CA SER A 66 0.12 10.96 0.86
C SER A 66 0.50 12.32 0.29
N LYS A 67 1.76 12.52 -0.13
CA LYS A 67 2.14 13.64 -1.01
C LYS A 67 1.71 13.27 -2.43
N LYS A 68 0.46 13.61 -2.73
CA LYS A 68 -0.08 13.66 -4.09
C LYS A 68 0.98 14.22 -5.01
N LEU A 69 1.57 13.36 -5.84
CA LEU A 69 2.39 13.79 -6.96
C LEU A 69 1.53 14.78 -7.76
N PRO A 70 1.95 16.06 -7.90
CA PRO A 70 1.18 16.99 -8.71
C PRO A 70 1.16 16.40 -10.13
N ARG A 71 -0.04 16.03 -10.61
CA ARG A 71 -0.25 15.69 -12.01
C ARG A 71 0.14 16.92 -12.83
N GLY A 72 1.38 16.95 -13.31
CA GLY A 72 1.79 17.89 -14.34
C GLY A 72 0.93 17.64 -15.59
N PRO A 73 0.39 18.67 -16.24
CA PRO A 73 -0.36 18.49 -17.47
C PRO A 73 0.61 18.05 -18.56
N GLY A 74 0.59 16.77 -18.91
CA GLY A 74 1.16 16.29 -20.16
C GLY A 74 0.33 16.84 -21.32
N ARG A 75 0.87 17.77 -22.08
CA ARG A 75 0.47 17.99 -23.48
C ARG A 75 1.73 18.05 -24.32
N ALA A 76 1.81 17.07 -25.20
CA ALA A 76 2.87 16.85 -26.16
C ALA A 76 3.05 18.05 -27.09
N GLN A 77 4.29 18.22 -27.56
CA GLN A 77 4.60 18.88 -28.82
C GLN A 77 3.62 18.43 -29.90
N GLU A 78 2.93 19.38 -30.54
CA GLU A 78 2.44 19.19 -31.90
C GLU A 78 3.23 20.14 -32.80
N ASP A 79 3.98 19.51 -33.69
CA ASP A 79 4.73 20.02 -34.82
C ASP A 79 3.77 20.69 -35.83
N ARG A 80 3.93 22.00 -36.07
CA ARG A 80 3.56 22.64 -37.35
C ARG A 80 4.22 23.99 -37.57
#